data_AF-A0A6I7P6H7-F1
#
_entry.id   AF-A0A6I7P6H7-F1
#
_cell.length_a   1.000
_cell.length_b   1.000
_cell.length_c   1.000
_cell.angle_alpha   90.00
_cell.angle_beta   90.00
_cell.angle_gamma   90.00
#
_symmetry.space_group_name_H-M   'P 1'
#
loop_
_entity.id
_entity.type
_entity.pdbx_description
1 polymer ?
#
loop_
_entity_poly.entity_id
_entity_poly.type
_entity_poly.pdbx_seq_one_letter_code
_entity_poly.pdbx_strand_id
1 'polypeptide(L)'
;MFQAYLEKAYFMAQRRKKTFGVPFLDLDGFKAVNDTYGHDIGDALLVHFGEVFTRALRTSHFPERLGGDEFTAVLTELRGPDDVRVIAERLLEYVRVPMDIDGRR
;
A
#
# COMPACT_ATOMS: atom_id res chain seq x y z
N MET A 1 -8.58 8.43 -9.67
CA MET A 1 -9.69 7.70 -9.00
C MET A 1 -9.65 7.91 -7.49
N PHE A 2 -8.44 7.94 -6.91
CA PHE A 2 -8.17 8.24 -5.51
C PHE A 2 -8.96 9.41 -4.88
N GLN A 3 -8.97 10.59 -5.51
CA GLN A 3 -9.66 11.78 -4.98
C GLN A 3 -11.15 11.55 -4.66
N ALA A 4 -11.85 10.80 -5.51
CA ALA A 4 -13.26 10.49 -5.30
C ALA A 4 -13.48 9.55 -4.10
N TYR A 5 -12.56 8.59 -3.89
CA TYR A 5 -12.59 7.71 -2.72
C TYR A 5 -12.24 8.45 -1.44
N LEU A 6 -11.30 9.38 -1.50
CA LEU A 6 -10.92 10.24 -0.38
C LEU A 6 -12.10 11.13 0.05
N GLU A 7 -12.75 11.79 -0.90
CA GLU A 7 -13.93 12.61 -0.65
C GLU A 7 -15.08 11.78 -0.06
N LYS A 8 -15.33 10.58 -0.62
CA LYS A 8 -16.30 9.63 -0.06
C LYS A 8 -15.96 9.24 1.37
N ALA A 9 -14.70 8.92 1.66
CA ALA A 9 -14.24 8.56 3.01
C ALA A 9 -14.42 9.71 4.00
N TYR A 10 -14.13 10.94 3.60
CA TYR A 10 -14.34 12.14 4.40
C TYR A 10 -15.81 12.29 4.82
N PHE A 11 -16.74 12.26 3.84
CA PHE A 11 -18.17 12.38 4.16
C PHE A 11 -18.69 11.20 4.99
N MET A 12 -18.20 9.98 4.74
CA MET A 12 -18.55 8.79 5.53
C MET A 12 -18.08 8.91 6.98
N ALA A 13 -16.86 9.37 7.20
CA ALA A 13 -16.26 9.60 8.51
C ALA A 13 -17.08 10.63 9.31
N GLN A 14 -17.45 11.75 8.69
CA GLN A 14 -18.32 12.76 9.30
C GLN A 14 -19.67 12.19 9.72
N ARG A 15 -20.36 11.46 8.84
CA ARG A 15 -21.70 10.90 9.16
C ARG A 15 -21.65 9.83 10.25
N ARG A 16 -20.61 9.00 10.26
CA ARG A 16 -20.50 7.86 11.18
C ARG A 16 -19.76 8.18 12.48
N LYS A 17 -19.25 9.41 12.64
CA LYS A 17 -18.35 9.80 13.74
C LYS A 17 -17.17 8.83 13.88
N LYS A 18 -16.59 8.47 12.74
CA LYS A 18 -15.39 7.61 12.62
C LYS A 18 -14.24 8.41 12.03
N THR A 19 -13.05 7.81 12.04
CA THR A 19 -11.87 8.39 11.39
C THR A 19 -11.57 7.65 10.08
N PHE A 20 -10.84 8.31 9.20
CA PHE A 20 -10.25 7.72 7.99
C PHE A 20 -8.74 8.06 8.00
N GLY A 21 -7.96 7.32 7.22
CA GLY A 21 -6.51 7.48 7.16
C GLY A 21 -5.99 7.44 5.73
N VAL A 22 -4.89 8.13 5.49
CA VAL A 22 -4.20 8.14 4.19
C VAL A 22 -2.71 7.87 4.42
N PRO A 23 -2.27 6.60 4.46
CA PRO A 23 -0.85 6.29 4.54
C PRO A 23 -0.14 6.66 3.24
N PHE A 24 1.13 7.02 3.36
CA PHE A 24 2.04 7.23 2.24
C PHE A 24 3.20 6.26 2.41
N LEU A 25 3.56 5.55 1.34
CA LEU A 25 4.58 4.52 1.33
C LEU A 25 5.51 4.74 0.15
N ASP A 26 6.79 4.54 0.39
CA ASP A 26 7.87 4.59 -0.60
C ASP A 26 8.66 3.28 -0.49
N LEU A 27 9.10 2.70 -1.62
CA LEU A 27 9.87 1.46 -1.60
C LEU A 27 11.37 1.75 -1.51
N ASP A 28 11.90 1.63 -0.30
CA ASP A 28 13.33 1.80 -0.04
C ASP A 28 14.18 0.93 -0.98
N GLY A 29 15.11 1.57 -1.70
CA GLY A 29 16.08 0.88 -2.54
C GLY A 29 15.56 0.43 -3.91
N PHE A 30 14.35 0.81 -4.31
CA PHE A 30 13.78 0.45 -5.62
C PHE A 30 14.69 0.85 -6.80
N LYS A 31 15.29 2.05 -6.75
CA LYS A 31 16.27 2.49 -7.75
C LYS A 31 17.47 1.53 -7.85
N ALA A 32 18.00 1.06 -6.73
CA ALA A 32 19.14 0.14 -6.71
C ALA A 32 18.78 -1.21 -7.34
N VAL A 33 17.54 -1.68 -7.17
CA VAL A 33 17.02 -2.87 -7.84
C VAL A 33 17.01 -2.67 -9.36
N ASN A 34 16.46 -1.56 -9.85
CA ASN A 34 16.47 -1.23 -11.28
C ASN A 34 17.89 -1.14 -11.84
N ASP A 35 18.78 -0.43 -11.14
CA ASP A 35 20.16 -0.22 -11.58
C ASP A 35 20.97 -1.54 -11.58
N THR A 36 20.64 -2.51 -10.73
CA THR A 36 21.35 -3.79 -10.61
C THR A 36 20.77 -4.90 -11.49
N TYR A 37 19.45 -4.99 -11.57
CA TYR A 37 18.73 -6.12 -12.17
C TYR A 37 17.92 -5.76 -13.41
N GLY A 38 17.83 -4.48 -13.75
CA GLY A 38 17.06 -3.97 -14.89
C GLY A 38 15.60 -3.67 -14.54
N HIS A 39 14.97 -2.87 -15.40
CA HIS A 39 13.60 -2.38 -15.21
C HIS A 39 12.55 -3.49 -15.21
N ASP A 40 12.76 -4.59 -15.95
CA ASP A 40 11.82 -5.72 -15.98
C ASP A 40 11.64 -6.34 -14.58
N ILE A 41 12.73 -6.44 -13.81
CA ILE A 41 12.73 -6.95 -12.43
C ILE A 41 12.12 -5.92 -11.48
N GLY A 42 12.38 -4.63 -11.71
CA GLY A 42 11.71 -3.56 -10.97
C GLY A 42 10.19 -3.55 -11.17
N ASP A 43 9.73 -3.74 -12.40
CA ASP A 43 8.31 -3.82 -12.71
C ASP A 43 7.65 -5.04 -12.05
N ALA A 44 8.33 -6.20 -12.06
CA ALA A 44 7.87 -7.38 -11.33
C ALA A 44 7.78 -7.12 -9.81
N LEU A 45 8.76 -6.42 -9.22
CA LEU A 45 8.74 -6.01 -7.82
C LEU A 45 7.56 -5.09 -7.50
N LEU A 46 7.26 -4.12 -8.38
CA LEU A 46 6.12 -3.21 -8.20
C LEU A 46 4.78 -3.94 -8.27
N VAL A 47 4.64 -4.91 -9.19
CA VAL A 47 3.45 -5.76 -9.31
C VAL A 47 3.28 -6.56 -8.03
N HIS A 48 4.33 -7.25 -7.58
CA HIS A 48 4.29 -8.05 -6.36
C HIS A 48 3.96 -7.20 -5.12
N PHE A 49 4.57 -6.03 -4.98
CA PHE A 49 4.25 -5.13 -3.89
C PHE A 49 2.79 -4.66 -3.94
N GLY A 50 2.26 -4.36 -5.12
CA GLY A 50 0.85 -4.00 -5.30
C GLY A 50 -0.11 -5.11 -4.84
N GLU A 51 0.21 -6.38 -5.11
CA GLU A 51 -0.55 -7.53 -4.62
C GLU A 51 -0.47 -7.66 -3.10
N VAL A 52 0.74 -7.58 -2.54
CA VAL A 52 0.98 -7.62 -1.09
C VAL A 52 0.23 -6.50 -0.38
N PHE A 53 0.32 -5.28 -0.90
CA PHE A 53 -0.34 -4.11 -0.35
C PHE A 53 -1.85 -4.26 -0.37
N THR A 54 -2.42 -4.77 -1.48
CA THR A 54 -3.85 -5.04 -1.58
C THR A 54 -4.30 -6.12 -0.58
N ARG A 55 -3.53 -7.19 -0.40
CA ARG A 55 -3.80 -8.26 0.60
C ARG A 55 -3.67 -7.79 2.04
N ALA A 56 -2.80 -6.81 2.28
CA ALA A 56 -2.64 -6.15 3.57
C ALA A 56 -3.78 -5.18 3.91
N LEU A 57 -4.76 -4.98 3.02
CA LEU A 57 -5.90 -4.09 3.20
C LEU A 57 -7.22 -4.87 3.28
N ARG A 58 -8.25 -4.23 3.84
CA ARG A 58 -9.62 -4.76 3.84
C ARG A 58 -10.33 -4.26 2.58
N THR A 59 -11.37 -4.96 2.13
CA THR A 59 -12.15 -4.59 0.93
C THR A 59 -12.76 -3.19 1.00
N SER A 60 -12.98 -2.64 2.20
CA SER A 60 -13.47 -1.28 2.41
C SER A 60 -12.40 -0.19 2.21
N HIS A 61 -11.12 -0.57 2.15
CA HIS A 61 -10.01 0.34 1.89
C HIS A 61 -9.74 0.40 0.38
N PHE A 62 -9.15 1.50 -0.06
CA PHE A 62 -8.84 1.72 -1.47
C PHE A 62 -7.33 1.96 -1.66
N PRO A 63 -6.55 0.97 -2.12
CA PRO A 63 -5.14 1.18 -2.49
C PRO A 63 -5.02 1.96 -3.80
N GLU A 64 -3.94 2.73 -3.94
CA GLU A 64 -3.55 3.43 -5.17
C GLU A 64 -2.01 3.46 -5.27
N ARG A 65 -1.46 3.29 -6.47
CA ARG A 65 -0.06 3.64 -6.78
C ARG A 65 -0.04 5.06 -7.33
N LEU A 66 0.70 5.96 -6.69
CA LEU A 66 0.77 7.37 -7.10
C LEU A 66 1.66 7.56 -8.33
N GLY A 67 2.74 6.79 -8.40
CA GLY A 67 3.73 6.81 -9.47
C GLY A 67 5.02 6.16 -8.98
N GLY A 68 5.94 5.79 -9.89
CA GLY A 68 7.23 5.21 -9.49
C GLY A 68 7.08 4.07 -8.47
N ASP A 69 7.75 4.21 -7.34
CA ASP A 69 7.73 3.35 -6.14
C ASP A 69 6.79 3.84 -5.03
N GLU A 70 5.98 4.87 -5.29
CA GLU A 70 5.11 5.50 -4.29
C GLU A 70 3.70 4.86 -4.28
N PHE A 71 3.27 4.44 -3.09
CA PHE A 71 1.96 3.83 -2.85
C PHE A 71 1.20 4.57 -1.75
N THR A 72 -0.13 4.54 -1.82
CA THR A 72 -1.02 5.13 -0.83
C THR A 72 -2.31 4.34 -0.72
N ALA A 73 -3.12 4.62 0.30
CA ALA A 73 -4.47 4.08 0.36
C ALA A 73 -5.44 5.07 1.01
N VAL A 74 -6.73 4.87 0.79
CA VAL A 74 -7.78 5.44 1.63
C VAL A 74 -8.25 4.35 2.60
N LEU A 75 -7.90 4.51 3.87
CA LEU A 75 -8.33 3.65 4.97
C LEU A 75 -9.63 4.20 5.55
N THR A 76 -10.66 3.37 5.63
CA THR A 76 -12.00 3.79 6.06
C THR A 76 -12.39 3.12 7.38
N GLU A 77 -13.33 3.73 8.10
CA GLU A 77 -13.94 3.18 9.32
C GLU A 77 -12.97 2.92 10.48
N LEU A 78 -11.88 3.67 10.55
CA LEU A 78 -10.90 3.56 11.62
C LEU A 78 -11.48 4.05 12.95
N ARG A 79 -11.17 3.33 14.03
CA ARG A 79 -11.53 3.68 15.42
C ARG A 79 -10.46 4.59 16.06
N GLY A 80 -9.24 4.57 15.54
CA GLY A 80 -8.13 5.36 16.02
C GLY A 80 -6.79 4.89 15.42
N PRO A 81 -5.66 5.46 15.88
CA PRO A 81 -4.33 5.16 15.37
C PRO A 81 -3.93 3.67 15.45
N ASP A 82 -4.45 2.93 16.43
CA ASP A 82 -4.15 1.50 16.60
C ASP A 82 -4.63 0.65 15.42
N ASP A 83 -5.75 1.01 14.78
CA ASP A 83 -6.22 0.30 13.59
C ASP A 83 -5.24 0.49 12.42
N VAL A 84 -4.57 1.66 12.34
CA VAL A 84 -3.52 1.91 11.32
C VAL A 84 -2.28 1.10 11.62
N ARG A 85 -1.86 1.04 12.90
CA ARG A 85 -0.72 0.24 13.33
C ARG A 85 -0.87 -1.25 12.96
N VAL A 86 -2.04 -1.84 13.20
CA VAL A 86 -2.31 -3.24 12.80
C VAL A 86 -2.20 -3.45 11.29
N ILE A 87 -2.62 -2.48 10.48
CA ILE A 87 -2.50 -2.55 9.01
C ILE A 87 -1.02 -2.46 8.60
N ALA A 88 -0.26 -1.56 9.21
CA ALA A 88 1.18 -1.39 8.93
C ALA A 88 1.98 -2.64 9.33
N GLU A 89 1.73 -3.20 10.52
CA GLU A 89 2.35 -4.44 10.99
C GLU A 89 2.09 -5.60 10.02
N ARG A 90 0.82 -5.77 9.60
CA ARG A 90 0.45 -6.79 8.60
C ARG A 90 1.14 -6.58 7.25
N LEU A 91 1.26 -5.34 6.79
CA LEU A 91 1.98 -5.04 5.56
C LEU A 91 3.46 -5.40 5.66
N LEU A 92 4.10 -5.04 6.77
CA LEU A 92 5.49 -5.36 7.04
C LEU A 92 5.73 -6.87 7.12
N GLU A 93 4.80 -7.64 7.69
CA GLU A 93 4.87 -9.11 7.70
C GLU A 93 4.88 -9.69 6.29
N TYR A 94 4.02 -9.20 5.39
CA TYR A 94 3.96 -9.70 4.02
C TYR A 94 5.16 -9.28 3.17
N VAL A 95 5.66 -8.06 3.33
CA VAL A 95 6.82 -7.55 2.58
C VAL A 95 8.13 -8.24 2.99
N ARG A 96 8.21 -8.76 4.21
CA ARG A 96 9.39 -9.51 4.69
C ARG A 96 9.55 -10.88 4.03
N VAL A 97 8.53 -11.38 3.34
CA VAL A 97 8.62 -12.64 2.60
C VAL A 97 9.45 -12.36 1.34
N PRO A 98 10.61 -13.01 1.15
CA PRO A 98 11.40 -12.78 -0.05
C PRO A 98 10.61 -13.17 -1.29
N MET A 99 10.69 -12.34 -2.31
CA MET A 99 10.09 -12.58 -3.61
C MET A 99 11.11 -13.34 -4.47
N ASP A 100 10.71 -14.52 -4.95
CA ASP A 100 11.48 -15.24 -5.98
C ASP A 100 11.13 -14.66 -7.35
N ILE A 101 12.11 -14.09 -8.05
CA ILE A 101 11.99 -13.73 -9.47
C ILE A 101 13.00 -14.55 -10.26
N ASP A 102 12.53 -15.37 -11.21
CA ASP A 102 13.37 -16.21 -12.07
C ASP A 102 14.41 -17.05 -11.33
N GLY A 103 14.05 -17.55 -10.13
CA GLY A 103 14.93 -18.36 -9.27
C GLY A 103 15.99 -17.56 -8.50
N ARG A 104 15.84 -16.23 -8.42
CA ARG A 104 16.65 -15.34 -7.59
C ARG A 104 15.81 -14.85 -6.41
N ARG A 105 16.39 -14.90 -5.22
CA ARG A 105 15.76 -14.57 -3.94
C ARG A 105 16.42 -13.38 -3.26
#